data_AF-A0A9X2BQV7-F1
#
_entry.id   AF-A0A9X2BQV7-F1
#
_cell.length_a   1.000
_cell.length_b   1.000
_cell.length_c   1.000
_cell.angle_alpha   90.00
_cell.angle_beta   90.00
_cell.angle_gamma   90.00
#
_symmetry.space_group_name_H-M   'P 1'
#
loop_
_entity.id
_entity.type
_entity.pdbx_description
1 polymer ?
#
loop_
_entity_poly.entity_id
_entity_poly.type
_entity_poly.pdbx_seq_one_letter_code
_entity_poly.pdbx_strand_id
1 'polypeptide(L)'
;MQTFPKDITDAMRTCILAIFWPKEQIIDFFKNNGCTNRDLKTVLSQGLEKNRAAIIDEVFGQLNARDDKGIGQFRSMLASIINWDHFDPYYFKQLNRLDEAEAKRCINHLKQVQELRDAKTKELRKQADERRAAAAPKISLVDLEAEFINLYRGNSSNQNRGYQLEILLKKLSDFSNLPFSEPFKLNGEQLDGSLKLDGENYLVEAKWHDSLTASDALYHFAYKVEGKMYGRGLFISINGYSRDAVKALIAGKSIKTILIDGGDLSMVFSGNISFFEMLDAKIRAAQTKGLIYIDPLNFKSKIE
;
A
#
# COMPACT_ATOMS: atom_id res chain seq x y z
N MET A 1 -18.48 -5.13 -0.93
CA MET A 1 -18.12 -5.68 0.40
C MET A 1 -17.87 -7.16 0.25
N GLN A 2 -16.68 -7.65 0.58
CA GLN A 2 -16.30 -9.04 0.36
C GLN A 2 -16.97 -9.92 1.42
N THR A 3 -17.78 -10.90 1.02
CA THR A 3 -18.39 -11.88 1.93
C THR A 3 -17.40 -13.00 2.24
N PHE A 4 -17.53 -13.63 3.41
CA PHE A 4 -16.71 -14.79 3.75
C PHE A 4 -17.12 -15.99 2.87
N PRO A 5 -16.17 -16.84 2.41
CA PRO A 5 -16.50 -17.90 1.46
C PRO A 5 -17.49 -18.94 2.00
N LYS A 6 -18.58 -19.17 1.26
CA LYS A 6 -19.64 -20.11 1.65
C LYS A 6 -19.16 -21.55 1.79
N ASP A 7 -18.31 -21.99 0.87
CA ASP A 7 -17.66 -23.30 0.89
C ASP A 7 -16.87 -23.54 2.19
N ILE A 8 -16.19 -22.50 2.68
CA ILE A 8 -15.48 -22.56 3.96
C ILE A 8 -16.47 -22.56 5.14
N THR A 9 -17.50 -21.70 5.13
CA THR A 9 -18.49 -21.70 6.23
C THR A 9 -19.24 -23.03 6.32
N ASP A 10 -19.59 -23.64 5.20
CA ASP A 10 -20.28 -24.93 5.16
C ASP A 10 -19.38 -26.04 5.74
N ALA A 11 -18.09 -26.04 5.41
CA ALA A 11 -17.11 -26.97 6.00
C ALA A 11 -16.87 -26.70 7.51
N MET A 12 -16.80 -25.44 7.93
CA MET A 12 -16.70 -25.05 9.34
C MET A 12 -17.91 -25.55 10.14
N ARG A 13 -19.12 -25.38 9.61
CA ARG A 13 -20.36 -25.88 10.23
C ARG A 13 -20.29 -27.38 10.50
N THR A 14 -19.84 -28.15 9.51
CA THR A 14 -19.65 -29.60 9.64
C THR A 14 -18.63 -29.93 10.74
N CYS A 15 -17.51 -29.20 10.80
CA CYS A 15 -16.52 -29.38 11.86
C CYS A 15 -17.10 -29.09 13.25
N ILE A 16 -17.82 -27.99 13.43
CA ILE A 16 -18.42 -27.62 14.73
C ILE A 16 -19.36 -28.72 15.22
N LEU A 17 -20.18 -29.31 14.33
CA LEU A 17 -21.09 -30.41 14.67
C LEU A 17 -20.37 -31.71 15.03
N ALA A 18 -19.21 -31.96 14.43
CA ALA A 18 -18.37 -33.13 14.69
C ALA A 18 -17.51 -32.98 15.97
N ILE A 19 -17.18 -31.75 16.36
CA ILE A 19 -16.36 -31.44 17.54
C ILE A 19 -17.20 -31.32 18.81
N PHE A 20 -18.36 -30.64 18.74
CA PHE A 20 -19.13 -30.26 19.94
C PHE A 20 -20.46 -30.99 20.04
N TRP A 21 -20.69 -31.65 21.17
CA TRP A 21 -21.98 -32.30 21.47
C TRP A 21 -22.94 -31.40 22.26
N PRO A 22 -22.58 -30.81 23.42
CA PRO A 22 -23.46 -29.90 24.14
C PRO A 22 -23.70 -28.60 23.37
N LYS A 23 -24.92 -28.06 23.49
CA LYS A 23 -25.29 -26.78 22.84
C LYS A 23 -24.51 -25.62 23.46
N GLU A 24 -24.23 -25.71 24.75
CA GLU A 24 -23.45 -24.76 25.55
C GLU A 24 -22.02 -24.65 25.02
N GLN A 25 -21.38 -25.78 24.70
CA GLN A 25 -20.03 -25.80 24.12
C GLN A 25 -19.98 -25.12 22.74
N ILE A 26 -21.03 -25.28 21.91
CA ILE A 26 -21.15 -24.58 20.63
C ILE A 26 -21.25 -23.06 20.85
N ILE A 27 -22.06 -22.64 21.82
CA ILE A 27 -22.22 -21.22 22.15
C ILE A 27 -20.90 -20.64 22.67
N ASP A 28 -20.20 -21.36 23.54
CA ASP A 28 -18.92 -20.91 24.09
C ASP A 28 -17.82 -20.87 23.03
N PHE A 29 -17.83 -21.81 22.08
CA PHE A 29 -16.98 -21.73 20.90
C PHE A 29 -17.18 -20.40 20.13
N PHE A 30 -18.42 -19.97 19.92
CA PHE A 30 -18.69 -18.69 19.27
C PHE A 30 -18.21 -17.48 20.08
N LYS A 31 -18.44 -17.47 21.40
CA LYS A 31 -17.94 -16.41 22.29
C LYS A 31 -16.41 -16.30 22.23
N ASN A 32 -15.72 -17.44 22.32
CA ASN A 32 -14.25 -17.51 22.28
C ASN A 32 -13.67 -17.06 20.93
N ASN A 33 -14.48 -17.02 19.88
CA ASN A 33 -14.11 -16.53 18.55
C ASN A 33 -14.68 -15.13 18.25
N GLY A 34 -14.98 -14.35 19.29
CA GLY A 34 -15.31 -12.93 19.15
C GLY A 34 -16.75 -12.64 18.71
N CYS A 35 -17.66 -13.61 18.81
CA CYS A 35 -19.09 -13.35 18.66
C CYS A 35 -19.62 -12.64 19.92
N THR A 36 -20.26 -11.50 19.72
CA THR A 36 -20.82 -10.66 20.79
C THR A 36 -22.19 -11.15 21.25
N ASN A 37 -22.68 -10.62 22.38
CA ASN A 37 -24.04 -10.87 22.83
C ASN A 37 -25.11 -10.48 21.80
N ARG A 38 -24.83 -9.53 20.90
CA ARG A 38 -25.72 -9.18 19.79
C ARG A 38 -25.82 -10.31 18.78
N ASP A 39 -24.67 -10.88 18.41
CA ASP A 39 -24.58 -11.99 17.44
C ASP A 39 -25.26 -13.26 17.98
N LEU A 40 -25.23 -13.44 19.30
CA LEU A 40 -25.76 -14.61 20.00
C LEU A 40 -27.17 -14.40 20.57
N LYS A 41 -27.78 -13.22 20.41
CA LYS A 41 -29.01 -12.82 21.11
C LYS A 41 -30.13 -13.88 21.02
N THR A 42 -30.44 -14.34 19.82
CA THR A 42 -31.50 -15.31 19.55
C THR A 42 -31.19 -16.69 20.14
N VAL A 43 -29.91 -17.07 20.15
CA VAL A 43 -29.47 -18.37 20.67
C VAL A 43 -29.38 -18.35 22.20
N LEU A 44 -29.05 -17.22 22.82
CA LEU A 44 -29.04 -17.10 24.28
C LEU A 44 -30.45 -17.08 24.87
N SER A 45 -31.45 -16.57 24.14
CA SER A 45 -32.84 -16.55 24.62
C SER A 45 -33.63 -17.83 24.32
N GLN A 46 -33.38 -18.50 23.20
CA GLN A 46 -34.18 -19.64 22.71
C GLN A 46 -33.34 -20.85 22.25
N GLY A 47 -32.02 -20.80 22.40
CA GLY A 47 -31.11 -21.79 21.79
C GLY A 47 -31.24 -23.20 22.35
N LEU A 48 -31.75 -23.37 23.57
CA LEU A 48 -31.98 -24.70 24.14
C LEU A 48 -33.14 -25.45 23.45
N GLU A 49 -34.05 -24.76 22.77
CA GLU A 49 -35.12 -25.37 21.98
C GLU A 49 -34.66 -25.76 20.56
N LYS A 50 -33.65 -25.05 20.04
CA LYS A 50 -33.08 -25.31 18.70
C LYS A 50 -32.16 -26.52 18.70
N ASN A 51 -32.08 -27.24 17.57
CA ASN A 51 -31.06 -28.27 17.39
C ASN A 51 -29.67 -27.64 17.15
N ARG A 52 -28.59 -28.42 17.29
CA ARG A 52 -27.19 -27.95 17.17
C ARG A 52 -26.91 -27.24 15.85
N ALA A 53 -27.42 -27.79 14.76
CA ALA A 53 -27.27 -27.22 13.42
C ALA A 53 -27.96 -25.84 13.30
N ALA A 54 -29.19 -25.74 13.77
CA ALA A 54 -29.97 -24.49 13.75
C ALA A 54 -29.33 -23.39 14.62
N ILE A 55 -28.62 -23.75 15.69
CA ILE A 55 -27.82 -22.80 16.48
C ILE A 55 -26.71 -22.20 15.61
N ILE A 56 -25.94 -23.04 14.90
CA ILE A 56 -24.83 -22.60 14.06
C ILE A 56 -25.34 -21.73 12.90
N ASP A 57 -26.41 -22.19 12.23
CA ASP A 57 -26.99 -21.51 11.09
C ASP A 57 -27.53 -20.12 11.46
N GLU A 58 -28.16 -20.00 12.64
CA GLU A 58 -28.61 -18.71 13.17
C GLU A 58 -27.43 -17.75 13.40
N VAL A 59 -26.38 -18.19 14.10
CA VAL A 59 -25.22 -17.34 14.40
C VAL A 59 -24.52 -16.92 13.11
N PHE A 60 -24.35 -17.83 12.15
CA PHE A 60 -23.77 -17.50 10.84
C PHE A 60 -24.64 -16.51 10.07
N GLY A 61 -25.96 -16.64 10.15
CA GLY A 61 -26.91 -15.67 9.59
C GLY A 61 -26.74 -14.28 10.20
N GLN A 62 -26.68 -14.18 11.53
CA GLN A 62 -26.47 -12.90 12.23
C GLN A 62 -25.14 -12.25 11.86
N LEU A 63 -24.05 -13.03 11.78
CA LEU A 63 -22.73 -12.54 11.36
C LEU A 63 -22.75 -12.01 9.92
N ASN A 64 -23.40 -12.71 8.99
CA ASN A 64 -23.54 -12.26 7.61
C ASN A 64 -24.44 -11.01 7.46
N ALA A 65 -25.35 -10.78 8.41
CA ALA A 65 -26.20 -9.59 8.44
C ALA A 65 -25.45 -8.32 8.90
N ARG A 66 -24.26 -8.45 9.53
CA ARG A 66 -23.44 -7.30 9.93
C ARG A 66 -22.96 -6.48 8.74
N ASP A 67 -22.58 -5.24 9.02
CA ASP A 67 -21.93 -4.34 8.05
C ASP A 67 -20.55 -4.83 7.66
N ASP A 68 -19.81 -5.51 8.55
CA ASP A 68 -18.52 -6.13 8.23
C ASP A 68 -18.65 -7.56 7.70
N LYS A 69 -19.88 -8.06 7.53
CA LYS A 69 -20.19 -9.47 7.21
C LYS A 69 -19.56 -10.48 8.17
N GLY A 70 -19.18 -10.08 9.38
CA GLY A 70 -18.59 -10.96 10.39
C GLY A 70 -17.24 -11.57 9.98
N ILE A 71 -16.51 -10.94 9.05
CA ILE A 71 -15.26 -11.50 8.48
C ILE A 71 -14.25 -11.83 9.59
N GLY A 72 -14.13 -10.99 10.61
CA GLY A 72 -13.21 -11.21 11.74
C GLY A 72 -13.56 -12.48 12.52
N GLN A 73 -14.85 -12.64 12.86
CA GLN A 73 -15.35 -13.80 13.59
C GLN A 73 -15.18 -15.09 12.78
N PHE A 74 -15.50 -15.09 11.48
CA PHE A 74 -15.28 -16.25 10.62
C PHE A 74 -13.81 -16.64 10.50
N ARG A 75 -12.89 -15.66 10.40
CA ARG A 75 -11.45 -15.93 10.41
C ARG A 75 -10.97 -16.52 11.73
N SER A 76 -11.43 -15.98 12.85
CA SER A 76 -11.11 -16.52 14.18
C SER A 76 -11.57 -17.96 14.30
N MET A 77 -12.84 -18.24 13.94
CA MET A 77 -13.42 -19.58 13.98
C MET A 77 -12.66 -20.57 13.09
N LEU A 78 -12.31 -20.16 11.86
CA LEU A 78 -11.52 -20.97 10.93
C LEU A 78 -10.17 -21.35 11.55
N ALA A 79 -9.45 -20.38 12.10
CA ALA A 79 -8.15 -20.60 12.74
C ALA A 79 -8.25 -21.54 13.94
N SER A 80 -9.30 -21.40 14.76
CA SER A 80 -9.55 -22.27 15.91
C SER A 80 -9.83 -23.72 15.49
N ILE A 81 -10.66 -23.93 14.47
CA ILE A 81 -11.04 -25.28 14.01
C ILE A 81 -9.86 -25.99 13.36
N ILE A 82 -9.08 -25.29 12.55
CA ILE A 82 -7.95 -25.89 11.80
C ILE A 82 -6.82 -26.36 12.72
N ASN A 83 -6.64 -25.67 13.85
CA ASN A 83 -5.66 -26.03 14.88
C ASN A 83 -6.27 -26.86 16.01
N TRP A 84 -7.49 -27.37 15.85
CA TRP A 84 -8.19 -28.11 16.88
C TRP A 84 -7.59 -29.50 17.09
N ASP A 85 -7.19 -29.80 18.32
CA ASP A 85 -6.57 -31.08 18.72
C ASP A 85 -7.18 -31.71 19.99
N HIS A 86 -8.14 -31.04 20.63
CA HIS A 86 -8.73 -31.47 21.89
C HIS A 86 -10.10 -32.16 21.71
N PHE A 87 -10.20 -33.43 22.07
CA PHE A 87 -11.45 -34.20 22.00
C PHE A 87 -11.86 -34.67 23.40
N ASP A 88 -13.02 -34.20 23.89
CA ASP A 88 -13.52 -34.50 25.22
C ASP A 88 -13.81 -36.02 25.38
N PRO A 89 -13.04 -36.77 26.20
CA PRO A 89 -13.21 -38.21 26.33
C PRO A 89 -14.61 -38.64 26.77
N TYR A 90 -15.35 -37.78 27.47
CA TYR A 90 -16.71 -38.07 27.90
C TYR A 90 -17.65 -38.28 26.70
N TYR A 91 -17.62 -37.38 25.71
CA TYR A 91 -18.50 -37.47 24.54
C TYR A 91 -17.97 -38.43 23.47
N PHE A 92 -16.65 -38.51 23.32
CA PHE A 92 -16.00 -39.31 22.27
C PHE A 92 -15.78 -40.78 22.67
N LYS A 93 -15.58 -41.08 23.96
CA LYS A 93 -15.27 -42.46 24.42
C LYS A 93 -16.33 -43.03 25.35
N GLN A 94 -16.81 -42.27 26.32
CA GLN A 94 -17.74 -42.80 27.32
C GLN A 94 -19.17 -42.89 26.79
N LEU A 95 -19.70 -41.80 26.22
CA LEU A 95 -21.06 -41.76 25.68
C LEU A 95 -21.15 -42.15 24.20
N ASN A 96 -20.00 -42.21 23.50
CA ASN A 96 -19.90 -42.52 22.07
C ASN A 96 -20.90 -41.71 21.20
N ARG A 97 -21.03 -40.41 21.50
CA ARG A 97 -21.92 -39.48 20.79
C ARG A 97 -21.25 -38.81 19.60
N LEU A 98 -19.91 -38.78 19.61
CA LEU A 98 -19.06 -38.20 18.59
C LEU A 98 -17.98 -39.22 18.21
N ASP A 99 -17.47 -39.11 16.99
CA ASP A 99 -16.42 -39.97 16.45
C ASP A 99 -15.17 -39.11 16.17
N GLU A 100 -14.04 -39.47 16.80
CA GLU A 100 -12.79 -38.73 16.68
C GLU A 100 -12.19 -38.82 15.27
N ALA A 101 -12.34 -39.97 14.59
CA ALA A 101 -11.89 -40.14 13.22
C ALA A 101 -12.73 -39.29 12.26
N GLU A 102 -14.04 -39.19 12.48
CA GLU A 102 -14.91 -38.30 11.70
C GLU A 102 -14.55 -36.83 11.91
N ALA A 103 -14.38 -36.39 13.15
CA ALA A 103 -14.00 -35.00 13.43
C ALA A 103 -12.66 -34.62 12.76
N LYS A 104 -11.66 -35.52 12.81
CA LYS A 104 -10.39 -35.34 12.09
C LYS A 104 -10.57 -35.29 10.58
N ARG A 105 -11.44 -36.11 10.00
CA ARG A 105 -11.78 -36.05 8.56
C ARG A 105 -12.38 -34.69 8.19
N CYS A 106 -13.33 -34.18 8.98
CA CYS A 106 -13.93 -32.87 8.73
C CYS A 106 -12.90 -31.74 8.78
N ILE A 107 -12.02 -31.74 9.80
CA ILE A 107 -10.97 -30.72 9.95
C ILE A 107 -9.99 -30.77 8.77
N ASN A 108 -9.57 -31.97 8.35
CA ASN A 108 -8.67 -32.12 7.20
C ASN A 108 -9.33 -31.66 5.89
N HIS A 109 -10.62 -31.93 5.70
CA HIS A 109 -11.36 -31.39 4.56
C HIS A 109 -11.39 -29.86 4.57
N LEU A 110 -11.67 -29.24 5.73
CA LEU A 110 -11.65 -27.78 5.87
C LEU A 110 -10.29 -27.16 5.51
N LYS A 111 -9.18 -27.79 5.94
CA LYS A 111 -7.81 -27.39 5.56
C LYS A 111 -7.63 -27.38 4.04
N GLN A 112 -8.04 -28.45 3.37
CA GLN A 112 -7.94 -28.55 1.90
C GLN A 112 -8.76 -27.47 1.18
N VAL A 113 -9.98 -27.20 1.65
CA VAL A 113 -10.83 -26.14 1.07
C VAL A 113 -10.17 -24.76 1.23
N GLN A 114 -9.56 -24.49 2.39
CA GLN A 114 -8.81 -23.25 2.61
C GLN A 114 -7.61 -23.14 1.66
N GLU A 115 -6.76 -24.17 1.58
CA GLU A 115 -5.55 -24.18 0.75
C GLU A 115 -5.86 -23.94 -0.74
N LEU A 116 -6.89 -24.61 -1.27
CA LEU A 116 -7.32 -24.42 -2.66
C LEU A 116 -7.76 -22.98 -2.94
N ARG A 117 -8.42 -22.32 -1.98
CA ARG A 117 -8.83 -20.93 -2.13
C ARG A 117 -7.67 -19.95 -2.03
N ASP A 118 -6.75 -20.17 -1.11
CA ASP A 118 -5.57 -19.32 -0.96
C ASP A 118 -4.69 -19.41 -2.21
N ALA A 119 -4.51 -20.61 -2.76
CA ALA A 119 -3.83 -20.82 -4.04
C ALA A 119 -4.53 -20.09 -5.20
N LYS A 120 -5.85 -20.23 -5.35
CA LYS A 120 -6.62 -19.55 -6.41
C LYS A 120 -6.55 -18.03 -6.29
N THR A 121 -6.61 -17.50 -5.06
CA THR A 121 -6.55 -16.06 -4.81
C THR A 121 -5.16 -15.50 -5.15
N LYS A 122 -4.10 -16.23 -4.80
CA LYS A 122 -2.72 -15.88 -5.15
C LYS A 122 -2.50 -15.87 -6.66
N GLU A 123 -3.02 -16.87 -7.37
CA GLU A 123 -2.91 -16.97 -8.82
C GLU A 123 -3.66 -15.85 -9.54
N LEU A 124 -4.89 -15.54 -9.12
CA LEU A 124 -5.66 -14.42 -9.69
C LEU A 124 -4.97 -13.07 -9.52
N ARG A 125 -4.32 -12.84 -8.36
CA ARG A 125 -3.53 -11.62 -8.12
C ARG A 125 -2.33 -11.56 -9.06
N LYS A 126 -1.58 -12.64 -9.17
CA LYS A 126 -0.43 -12.73 -10.08
C LYS A 126 -0.84 -12.44 -11.53
N GLN A 127 -1.91 -13.06 -12.02
CA GLN A 127 -2.42 -12.83 -13.37
C GLN A 127 -2.91 -11.39 -13.58
N ALA A 128 -3.53 -10.78 -12.57
CA ALA A 128 -3.96 -9.39 -12.64
C ALA A 128 -2.76 -8.43 -12.71
N ASP A 129 -1.73 -8.69 -11.91
CA ASP A 129 -0.49 -7.91 -11.90
C ASP A 129 0.27 -8.05 -13.24
N GLU A 130 0.37 -9.26 -13.78
CA GLU A 130 0.98 -9.53 -15.09
C GLU A 130 0.21 -8.85 -16.23
N ARG A 131 -1.13 -8.92 -16.22
CA ARG A 131 -1.96 -8.22 -17.22
C ARG A 131 -1.82 -6.70 -17.11
N ARG A 132 -1.74 -6.17 -15.90
CA ARG A 132 -1.54 -4.73 -15.66
C ARG A 132 -0.16 -4.28 -16.15
N ALA A 133 0.87 -5.06 -15.90
CA ALA A 133 2.22 -4.80 -16.40
C ALA A 133 2.30 -4.90 -17.94
N ALA A 134 1.62 -5.88 -18.54
CA ALA A 134 1.59 -6.06 -19.99
C ALA A 134 0.76 -5.01 -20.74
N ALA A 135 -0.29 -4.49 -20.10
CA ALA A 135 -1.17 -3.45 -20.66
C ALA A 135 -0.67 -2.02 -20.40
N ALA A 136 0.36 -1.83 -19.58
CA ALA A 136 0.97 -0.52 -19.38
C ALA A 136 1.61 -0.05 -20.70
N PRO A 137 1.31 1.16 -21.19
CA PRO A 137 1.98 1.70 -22.36
C PRO A 137 3.48 1.74 -22.11
N LYS A 138 4.26 1.01 -22.93
CA LYS A 138 5.72 1.11 -22.94
C LYS A 138 6.10 2.44 -23.57
N ILE A 139 6.00 3.50 -22.77
CA ILE A 139 6.59 4.78 -23.11
C ILE A 139 8.09 4.53 -23.27
N SER A 140 8.66 4.86 -24.42
CA SER A 140 10.10 4.74 -24.62
C SER A 140 10.80 5.97 -24.04
N LEU A 141 12.05 5.81 -23.62
CA LEU A 141 12.85 6.94 -23.16
C LEU A 141 13.05 7.99 -24.26
N VAL A 142 13.07 7.55 -25.53
CA VAL A 142 13.14 8.42 -26.72
C VAL A 142 11.91 9.31 -26.83
N ASP A 143 10.71 8.79 -26.55
CA ASP A 143 9.48 9.59 -26.57
C ASP A 143 9.49 10.63 -25.44
N LEU A 144 9.94 10.24 -24.25
CA LEU A 144 10.08 11.16 -23.11
C LEU A 144 11.09 12.27 -23.38
N GLU A 145 12.22 11.95 -23.99
CA GLU A 145 13.23 12.92 -24.38
C GLU A 145 12.68 13.90 -25.42
N ALA A 146 11.95 13.40 -26.43
CA ALA A 146 11.30 14.26 -27.41
C ALA A 146 10.26 15.20 -26.77
N GLU A 147 9.44 14.69 -25.84
CA GLU A 147 8.50 15.53 -25.05
C GLU A 147 9.25 16.60 -24.25
N PHE A 148 10.34 16.24 -23.57
CA PHE A 148 11.16 17.18 -22.79
C PHE A 148 11.74 18.30 -23.66
N ILE A 149 12.33 17.95 -24.82
CA ILE A 149 12.89 18.91 -25.77
C ILE A 149 11.81 19.85 -26.32
N ASN A 150 10.61 19.34 -26.57
CA ASN A 150 9.49 20.15 -27.07
C ASN A 150 9.04 21.19 -26.03
N LEU A 151 9.14 20.91 -24.73
CA LEU A 151 8.84 21.90 -23.68
C LEU A 151 9.80 23.09 -23.71
N TYR A 152 11.08 22.88 -24.05
CA TYR A 152 12.04 23.97 -24.25
C TYR A 152 11.76 24.80 -25.52
N ARG A 153 11.28 24.16 -26.59
CA ARG A 153 11.07 24.81 -27.89
C ARG A 153 9.69 25.47 -28.04
N GLY A 154 8.71 25.09 -27.22
CA GLY A 154 7.34 25.56 -27.34
C GLY A 154 7.14 27.01 -26.89
N ASN A 155 6.35 27.79 -27.63
CA ASN A 155 5.90 29.15 -27.27
C ASN A 155 4.67 29.11 -26.35
N SER A 156 4.71 28.32 -25.29
CA SER A 156 3.64 28.20 -24.29
C SER A 156 3.92 29.07 -23.06
N SER A 157 2.87 29.50 -22.35
CA SER A 157 3.03 30.21 -21.07
C SER A 157 3.74 29.36 -20.01
N ASN A 158 4.36 30.02 -19.04
CA ASN A 158 5.09 29.34 -17.95
C ASN A 158 4.20 28.40 -17.13
N GLN A 159 2.93 28.77 -16.90
CA GLN A 159 1.97 27.89 -16.22
C GLN A 159 1.71 26.60 -16.99
N ASN A 160 1.55 26.68 -18.32
CA ASN A 160 1.34 25.50 -19.15
C ASN A 160 2.59 24.61 -19.16
N ARG A 161 3.78 25.20 -19.27
CA ARG A 161 5.04 24.44 -19.18
C ARG A 161 5.19 23.71 -17.83
N GLY A 162 4.80 24.35 -16.73
CA GLY A 162 4.78 23.73 -15.41
C GLY A 162 3.87 22.50 -15.38
N TYR A 163 2.63 22.63 -15.83
CA TYR A 163 1.68 21.51 -15.88
C TYR A 163 2.18 20.36 -16.79
N GLN A 164 2.76 20.68 -17.95
CA GLN A 164 3.33 19.64 -18.82
C GLN A 164 4.55 18.95 -18.20
N LEU A 165 5.36 19.68 -17.42
CA LEU A 165 6.47 19.10 -16.67
C LEU A 165 5.98 18.12 -15.61
N GLU A 166 4.91 18.42 -14.89
CA GLU A 166 4.31 17.51 -13.91
C GLU A 166 3.90 16.18 -14.57
N ILE A 167 3.22 16.26 -15.72
CA ILE A 167 2.82 15.08 -16.51
C ILE A 167 4.06 14.29 -16.96
N LEU A 168 5.08 14.99 -17.45
CA LEU A 168 6.30 14.35 -17.94
C LEU A 168 7.07 13.64 -16.82
N LEU A 169 7.16 14.25 -15.64
CA LEU A 169 7.76 13.65 -14.44
C LEU A 169 6.99 12.41 -13.97
N LYS A 170 5.65 12.44 -14.06
CA LYS A 170 4.82 11.27 -13.79
C LYS A 170 5.14 10.12 -14.76
N LYS A 171 5.20 10.40 -16.07
CA LYS A 171 5.57 9.40 -17.08
C LYS A 171 6.99 8.85 -16.87
N LEU A 172 7.95 9.71 -16.54
CA LEU A 172 9.33 9.29 -16.22
C LEU A 172 9.39 8.40 -14.99
N SER A 173 8.60 8.73 -13.96
CA SER A 173 8.50 7.93 -12.74
C SER A 173 7.91 6.54 -13.03
N ASP A 174 6.85 6.49 -13.85
CA ASP A 174 6.24 5.25 -14.30
C ASP A 174 7.22 4.41 -15.15
N PHE A 175 7.96 5.04 -16.08
CA PHE A 175 9.03 4.39 -16.86
C PHE A 175 10.12 3.79 -15.95
N SER A 176 10.45 4.50 -14.87
CA SER A 176 11.50 4.11 -13.92
C SER A 176 10.99 3.16 -12.82
N ASN A 177 9.72 2.74 -12.86
CA ASN A 177 9.05 1.96 -11.82
C ASN A 177 9.14 2.59 -10.41
N LEU A 178 9.14 3.92 -10.34
CA LEU A 178 9.10 4.67 -9.09
C LEU A 178 7.68 5.17 -8.85
N PRO A 179 6.97 4.70 -7.80
CA PRO A 179 5.61 5.14 -7.56
C PRO A 179 5.53 6.65 -7.32
N PHE A 180 4.73 7.33 -8.13
CA PHE A 180 4.46 8.77 -8.02
C PHE A 180 2.96 8.99 -7.80
N SER A 181 2.60 9.77 -6.80
CA SER A 181 1.20 10.12 -6.48
C SER A 181 0.70 11.31 -7.29
N GLU A 182 -0.61 11.41 -7.48
CA GLU A 182 -1.24 12.58 -8.09
C GLU A 182 -1.05 13.84 -7.23
N PRO A 183 -1.11 15.06 -7.82
CA PRO A 183 -1.08 16.31 -7.07
C PRO A 183 -2.13 16.32 -5.96
N PHE A 184 -1.75 16.82 -4.78
CA PHE A 184 -2.64 16.87 -3.62
C PHE A 184 -2.50 18.17 -2.84
N LYS A 185 -3.56 18.50 -2.09
CA LYS A 185 -3.58 19.65 -1.18
C LYS A 185 -3.49 19.18 0.25
N LEU A 186 -2.66 19.84 1.04
CA LEU A 186 -2.51 19.60 2.47
C LEU A 186 -2.58 20.94 3.19
N ASN A 187 -3.56 21.13 4.07
CA ASN A 187 -3.77 22.38 4.82
C ASN A 187 -3.84 23.65 3.94
N GLY A 188 -4.39 23.53 2.73
CA GLY A 188 -4.49 24.63 1.76
C GLY A 188 -3.26 24.81 0.86
N GLU A 189 -2.16 24.11 1.13
CA GLU A 189 -0.94 24.14 0.31
C GLU A 189 -1.02 23.05 -0.77
N GLN A 190 -0.74 23.42 -2.02
CA GLN A 190 -0.66 22.47 -3.14
C GLN A 190 0.76 21.92 -3.26
N LEU A 191 0.85 20.61 -3.50
CA LEU A 191 2.05 19.87 -3.87
C LEU A 191 1.78 19.14 -5.18
N ASP A 192 2.81 19.05 -6.02
CA ASP A 192 2.68 18.45 -7.36
C ASP A 192 2.68 16.92 -7.29
N GLY A 193 3.10 16.36 -6.15
CA GLY A 193 2.92 14.95 -5.83
C GLY A 193 3.90 14.46 -4.77
N SER A 194 4.06 13.15 -4.71
CA SER A 194 5.06 12.47 -3.89
C SER A 194 5.66 11.28 -4.62
N LEU A 195 6.98 11.17 -4.61
CA LEU A 195 7.73 10.06 -5.18
C LEU A 195 8.13 9.08 -4.07
N LYS A 196 7.91 7.78 -4.27
CA LYS A 196 8.38 6.72 -3.38
C LYS A 196 9.69 6.12 -3.89
N LEU A 197 10.73 6.16 -3.06
CA LEU A 197 12.06 5.63 -3.35
C LEU A 197 12.57 4.88 -2.11
N ASP A 198 13.00 3.62 -2.27
CA ASP A 198 13.54 2.77 -1.20
C ASP A 198 12.69 2.73 0.08
N GLY A 199 11.36 2.71 -0.08
CA GLY A 199 10.41 2.68 1.03
C GLY A 199 10.07 4.05 1.63
N GLU A 200 10.79 5.10 1.25
CA GLU A 200 10.61 6.46 1.74
C GLU A 200 9.80 7.32 0.77
N ASN A 201 9.01 8.26 1.31
CA ASN A 201 8.24 9.21 0.49
C ASN A 201 8.96 10.57 0.44
N TYR A 202 9.08 11.11 -0.77
CA TYR A 202 9.62 12.43 -1.04
C TYR A 202 8.51 13.30 -1.61
N LEU A 203 8.23 14.44 -0.97
CA LEU A 203 7.35 15.45 -1.55
C LEU A 203 8.00 16.05 -2.78
N VAL A 204 7.22 16.35 -3.82
CA VAL A 204 7.73 16.89 -5.07
C VAL A 204 7.07 18.23 -5.37
N GLU A 205 7.88 19.23 -5.68
CA GLU A 205 7.46 20.51 -6.27
C GLU A 205 8.34 20.78 -7.51
N ALA A 206 7.72 21.03 -8.65
CA ALA A 206 8.37 21.21 -9.94
C ALA A 206 8.05 22.59 -10.53
N LYS A 207 9.09 23.32 -10.95
CA LYS A 207 8.96 24.67 -11.51
C LYS A 207 9.63 24.81 -12.86
N TRP A 208 8.86 25.36 -13.79
CA TRP A 208 9.34 25.81 -15.10
C TRP A 208 9.19 27.34 -15.20
N HIS A 209 10.17 28.08 -14.69
CA HIS A 209 10.25 29.54 -14.81
C HIS A 209 11.49 29.95 -15.59
N ASP A 210 11.41 31.04 -16.36
CA ASP A 210 12.52 31.52 -17.21
C ASP A 210 13.73 32.06 -16.41
N SER A 211 13.54 32.40 -15.13
CA SER A 211 14.61 32.84 -14.22
C SER A 211 15.07 31.70 -13.30
N LEU A 212 16.28 31.86 -12.75
CA LEU A 212 16.74 31.04 -11.63
C LEU A 212 15.70 31.09 -10.51
N THR A 213 15.39 29.92 -9.91
CA THR A 213 14.42 29.87 -8.82
C THR A 213 14.88 30.78 -7.69
N ALA A 214 14.02 31.74 -7.32
CA ALA A 214 14.25 32.67 -6.23
C ALA A 214 14.30 31.95 -4.87
N SER A 215 15.02 32.54 -3.92
CA SER A 215 15.15 32.05 -2.54
C SER A 215 13.81 31.68 -1.91
N ASP A 216 12.80 32.53 -2.11
CA ASP A 216 11.53 32.45 -1.37
C ASP A 216 10.73 31.20 -1.70
N ALA A 217 10.70 30.80 -2.98
CA ALA A 217 10.03 29.58 -3.42
C ALA A 217 10.70 28.32 -2.83
N LEU A 218 12.03 28.32 -2.81
CA LEU A 218 12.82 27.22 -2.29
C LEU A 218 12.66 27.11 -0.76
N TYR A 219 12.72 28.23 -0.04
CA TYR A 219 12.50 28.27 1.41
C TYR A 219 11.09 27.85 1.81
N HIS A 220 10.09 28.33 1.08
CA HIS A 220 8.71 27.98 1.34
C HIS A 220 8.50 26.47 1.22
N PHE A 221 9.03 25.83 0.16
CA PHE A 221 8.97 24.38 0.02
C PHE A 221 9.75 23.65 1.12
N ALA A 222 10.97 24.08 1.43
CA ALA A 222 11.78 23.45 2.48
C ALA A 222 11.07 23.49 3.85
N TYR A 223 10.40 24.60 4.17
CA TYR A 223 9.58 24.73 5.36
C TYR A 223 8.39 23.75 5.36
N LYS A 224 7.68 23.61 4.24
CA LYS A 224 6.59 22.61 4.09
C LYS A 224 7.08 21.19 4.37
N VAL A 225 8.25 20.84 3.83
CA VAL A 225 8.88 19.52 3.99
C VAL A 225 9.22 19.29 5.46
N GLU A 226 9.84 20.27 6.11
CA GLU A 226 10.26 20.15 7.51
C GLU A 226 9.09 19.91 8.48
N GLY A 227 7.91 20.46 8.16
CA GLY A 227 6.68 20.26 8.93
C GLY A 227 6.04 18.87 8.84
N LYS A 228 6.65 17.88 8.13
CA LYS A 228 6.12 16.50 8.01
C LYS A 228 6.93 15.49 8.82
N MET A 229 6.25 14.43 9.26
CA MET A 229 6.90 13.27 9.90
C MET A 229 7.91 12.65 8.92
N TYR A 230 9.20 12.73 9.24
CA TYR A 230 10.31 12.35 8.35
C TYR A 230 10.26 13.02 6.98
N GLY A 231 9.86 14.30 6.93
CA GLY A 231 9.73 15.03 5.68
C GLY A 231 11.01 15.04 4.84
N ARG A 232 10.88 14.65 3.58
CA ARG A 232 11.91 14.71 2.54
C ARG A 232 11.30 15.33 1.30
N GLY A 233 12.08 16.13 0.57
CA GLY A 233 11.62 16.88 -0.58
C GLY A 233 12.54 16.71 -1.78
N LEU A 234 11.95 16.65 -2.96
CA LEU A 234 12.60 16.89 -4.24
C LEU A 234 12.04 18.21 -4.76
N PHE A 235 12.90 19.20 -4.90
CA PHE A 235 12.53 20.42 -5.61
C PHE A 235 13.15 20.34 -6.99
N ILE A 236 12.35 20.51 -8.03
CA ILE A 236 12.78 20.43 -9.43
C ILE A 236 12.66 21.83 -10.05
N SER A 237 13.76 22.38 -10.55
CA SER A 237 13.77 23.70 -11.21
C SER A 237 14.51 23.62 -12.53
N ILE A 238 13.79 23.75 -13.65
CA ILE A 238 14.36 23.51 -14.98
C ILE A 238 15.54 24.41 -15.31
N ASN A 239 15.45 25.69 -14.95
CA ASN A 239 16.54 26.65 -15.16
C ASN A 239 17.52 26.73 -13.98
N GLY A 240 17.39 25.85 -12.99
CA GLY A 240 18.30 25.77 -11.84
C GLY A 240 18.01 26.78 -10.73
N TYR A 241 19.05 27.07 -9.93
CA TYR A 241 18.96 27.82 -8.67
C TYR A 241 20.08 28.83 -8.56
N SER A 242 19.84 29.95 -7.88
CA SER A 242 20.91 30.88 -7.55
C SER A 242 21.84 30.29 -6.48
N ARG A 243 23.14 30.56 -6.60
CA ARG A 243 24.15 30.08 -5.63
C ARG A 243 23.82 30.53 -4.21
N ASP A 244 23.36 31.78 -4.05
CA ASP A 244 23.04 32.34 -2.74
C ASP A 244 21.82 31.65 -2.11
N ALA A 245 20.78 31.33 -2.90
CA ALA A 245 19.62 30.59 -2.39
C ALA A 245 19.99 29.20 -1.86
N VAL A 246 20.84 28.47 -2.59
CA VAL A 246 21.29 27.13 -2.18
C VAL A 246 22.19 27.22 -0.94
N LYS A 247 23.16 28.14 -0.92
CA LYS A 247 24.05 28.35 0.24
C LYS A 247 23.25 28.69 1.49
N ALA A 248 22.26 29.58 1.35
CA ALA A 248 21.45 30.01 2.47
C ALA A 248 20.52 28.89 2.98
N LEU A 249 20.05 27.98 2.11
CA LEU A 249 19.31 26.79 2.52
C LEU A 249 20.19 25.77 3.28
N ILE A 250 21.41 25.55 2.81
CA ILE A 250 22.40 24.69 3.49
C ILE A 250 22.75 25.27 4.87
N ALA A 251 23.01 26.58 4.95
CA ALA A 251 23.33 27.26 6.20
C ALA A 251 22.17 27.19 7.21
N GLY A 252 20.92 27.26 6.74
CA GLY A 252 19.71 27.07 7.54
C GLY A 252 19.48 25.63 8.02
N LYS A 253 20.33 24.67 7.63
CA LYS A 253 20.24 23.23 7.92
C LYS A 253 18.97 22.53 7.41
N SER A 254 18.28 23.11 6.44
CA SER A 254 17.13 22.49 5.77
C SER A 254 17.57 21.51 4.67
N ILE A 255 18.45 20.55 5.02
CA ILE A 255 19.08 19.54 4.11
C ILE A 255 18.06 18.46 3.67
N LYS A 256 16.81 18.55 4.12
CA LYS A 256 15.73 17.62 3.78
C LYS A 256 15.21 17.78 2.34
N THR A 257 15.72 18.77 1.59
CA THR A 257 15.32 19.06 0.21
C THR A 257 16.48 18.82 -0.74
N ILE A 258 16.33 17.88 -1.68
CA ILE A 258 17.26 17.63 -2.77
C ILE A 258 16.89 18.49 -3.97
N LEU A 259 17.90 19.07 -4.63
CA LEU A 259 17.73 19.96 -5.78
C LEU A 259 18.08 19.25 -7.08
N ILE A 260 17.18 19.35 -8.06
CA ILE A 260 17.27 18.75 -9.39
C ILE A 260 17.01 19.84 -10.41
N ASP A 261 17.92 20.01 -11.38
CA ASP A 261 17.74 20.97 -12.46
C ASP A 261 17.41 20.32 -13.81
N GLY A 262 17.16 21.15 -14.83
CA GLY A 262 16.91 20.66 -16.19
C GLY A 262 18.11 19.92 -16.80
N GLY A 263 19.34 20.22 -16.38
CA GLY A 263 20.54 19.49 -16.80
C GLY A 263 20.56 18.06 -16.25
N ASP A 264 20.19 17.88 -14.98
CA ASP A 264 20.00 16.57 -14.35
C ASP A 264 18.95 15.75 -15.09
N LEU A 265 17.80 16.36 -15.39
CA LEU A 265 16.73 15.71 -16.14
C LEU A 265 17.15 15.40 -17.58
N SER A 266 17.88 16.28 -18.25
CA SER A 266 18.38 16.03 -19.60
C SER A 266 19.27 14.79 -19.65
N MET A 267 20.17 14.60 -18.67
CA MET A 267 21.00 13.38 -18.60
C MET A 267 20.16 12.12 -18.39
N VAL A 268 19.06 12.22 -17.63
CA VAL A 268 18.12 11.11 -17.43
C VAL A 268 17.36 10.79 -18.72
N PHE A 269 16.80 11.80 -19.38
CA PHE A 269 16.05 11.63 -20.62
C PHE A 269 16.92 11.17 -21.79
N SER A 270 18.17 11.62 -21.88
CA SER A 270 19.13 11.14 -22.88
C SER A 270 19.74 9.76 -22.54
N GLY A 271 19.34 9.16 -21.41
CA GLY A 271 19.79 7.82 -20.99
C GLY A 271 21.23 7.73 -20.51
N ASN A 272 21.87 8.86 -20.17
CA ASN A 272 23.23 8.87 -19.62
C ASN A 272 23.29 8.33 -18.19
N ILE A 273 22.19 8.45 -17.44
CA ILE A 273 22.00 7.91 -16.09
C ILE A 273 20.52 7.58 -15.90
N SER A 274 20.18 6.51 -15.20
CA SER A 274 18.76 6.24 -14.89
C SER A 274 18.20 7.27 -13.89
N PHE A 275 16.88 7.45 -13.88
CA PHE A 275 16.24 8.34 -12.91
C PHE A 275 16.51 7.90 -11.46
N PHE A 276 16.52 6.59 -11.21
CA PHE A 276 16.87 6.01 -9.92
C PHE A 276 18.30 6.37 -9.51
N GLU A 277 19.29 6.12 -10.37
CA GLU A 277 20.71 6.39 -10.07
C GLU A 277 20.96 7.88 -9.82
N MET A 278 20.31 8.78 -10.57
CA MET A 278 20.42 10.23 -10.34
C MET A 278 19.91 10.63 -8.96
N LEU A 279 18.75 10.11 -8.56
CA LEU A 279 18.17 10.37 -7.24
C LEU A 279 19.04 9.79 -6.13
N ASP A 280 19.46 8.53 -6.24
CA ASP A 280 20.31 7.86 -5.25
C ASP A 280 21.64 8.61 -5.06
N ALA A 281 22.30 9.02 -6.15
CA ALA A 281 23.54 9.80 -6.10
C ALA A 281 23.36 11.10 -5.30
N LYS A 282 22.32 11.88 -5.61
CA LYS A 282 22.04 13.16 -4.94
C LYS A 282 21.62 12.96 -3.48
N ILE A 283 20.77 11.98 -3.19
CA ILE A 283 20.32 11.66 -1.83
C ILE A 283 21.52 11.23 -0.98
N ARG A 284 22.37 10.35 -1.50
CA ARG A 284 23.60 9.92 -0.82
C ARG A 284 24.52 11.09 -0.52
N ALA A 285 24.70 12.01 -1.47
CA ALA A 285 25.53 13.20 -1.26
C ALA A 285 24.96 14.13 -0.17
N ALA A 286 23.64 14.32 -0.15
CA ALA A 286 22.99 15.10 0.89
C ALA A 286 23.13 14.44 2.28
N GLN A 287 22.93 13.12 2.36
CA GLN A 287 23.02 12.38 3.61
C GLN A 287 24.44 12.27 4.16
N THR A 288 25.44 12.14 3.29
CA THR A 288 26.83 11.87 3.71
C THR A 288 27.71 13.12 3.78
N LYS A 289 27.44 14.12 2.93
CA LYS A 289 28.28 15.34 2.79
C LYS A 289 27.49 16.63 3.01
N GLY A 290 26.18 16.57 3.23
CA GLY A 290 25.32 17.76 3.32
C GLY A 290 25.14 18.50 1.99
N LEU A 291 25.52 17.89 0.87
CA LEU A 291 25.44 18.50 -0.46
C LEU A 291 24.11 18.17 -1.12
N ILE A 292 23.21 19.16 -1.18
CA ILE A 292 21.85 19.01 -1.72
C ILE A 292 21.73 19.32 -3.21
N TYR A 293 22.79 19.86 -3.82
CA TYR A 293 22.82 20.25 -5.24
C TYR A 293 24.17 19.91 -5.88
N ILE A 294 24.25 18.68 -6.38
CA ILE A 294 25.44 18.13 -7.03
C ILE A 294 25.13 17.68 -8.46
N ASP A 295 26.19 17.53 -9.26
CA ASP A 295 26.17 16.77 -10.50
C ASP A 295 26.17 15.26 -10.17
N PRO A 296 25.20 14.47 -10.65
CA PRO A 296 25.05 13.07 -10.29
C PRO A 296 26.09 12.13 -10.93
N LEU A 297 26.81 12.55 -11.97
CA LEU A 297 27.83 11.73 -12.64
C LEU A 297 29.22 11.90 -12.01
N ASN A 298 29.59 13.13 -11.64
CA ASN A 298 30.92 13.43 -11.09
C ASN A 298 30.92 13.80 -9.60
N PHE A 299 29.74 13.89 -8.98
CA PHE A 299 29.54 14.16 -7.55
C PHE A 299 30.07 15.51 -7.05
N LYS A 300 30.36 16.46 -7.95
CA LYS A 300 30.78 17.82 -7.59
C LYS A 300 29.58 18.68 -7.25
N SER A 301 29.77 19.61 -6.31
CA SER A 301 28.80 20.63 -5.99
C SER A 301 28.56 21.55 -7.19
N LYS A 302 27.29 21.86 -7.49
CA LYS A 302 26.91 22.79 -8.57
C LYS A 302 26.99 24.27 -8.15
N ILE A 303 27.43 24.53 -6.92
CA ILE A 303 27.52 25.89 -6.35
C ILE A 303 28.94 26.32 -6.01
N GLU A 304 29.93 25.46 -6.28
CA GLU A 304 31.37 25.74 -6.16
C GLU A 304 31.91 26.53 -7.35
#